data_AF-A0A661LLX0-F1
#
_entry.id   AF-A0A661LLX0-F1
#
_cell.length_a   1.000
_cell.length_b   1.000
_cell.length_c   1.000
_cell.angle_alpha   90.00
_cell.angle_beta   90.00
_cell.angle_gamma   90.00
#
_symmetry.space_group_name_H-M   'P 1'
#
loop_
_entity.id
_entity.type
_entity.pdbx_description
1 polymer ?
#
loop_
_entity_poly.entity_id
_entity_poly.type
_entity_poly.pdbx_seq_one_letter_code
_entity_poly.pdbx_strand_id
1 'polypeptide(L)'
;MRKLSISAMTLIFAMALIFWCVSPVHAKAIKVGAVINLTGPASTWGQFHAKGMKDYMMYINEAKGGVAGNKIELTIVDHGYKVPEAIK
;
A
#
# COMPACT_ATOMS: atom_id res chain seq x y z
N MET A 1 -18.35 -33.12 35.72
CA MET A 1 -17.18 -33.22 34.81
C MET A 1 -17.61 -33.36 33.34
N ARG A 2 -18.37 -34.39 32.93
CA ARG A 2 -18.80 -34.60 31.52
C ARG A 2 -19.50 -33.41 30.85
N LYS A 3 -20.38 -32.68 31.56
CA LYS A 3 -21.06 -31.49 31.00
C LYS A 3 -20.12 -30.32 30.73
N LEU A 4 -19.11 -30.12 31.58
CA LEU A 4 -18.04 -29.13 31.37
C LEU A 4 -17.19 -29.49 30.14
N SER A 5 -16.89 -30.77 29.97
CA SER A 5 -16.14 -31.29 28.82
C SER A 5 -16.86 -31.04 27.49
N ILE A 6 -18.18 -31.24 27.45
CA ILE A 6 -19.00 -31.03 26.26
C ILE A 6 -19.06 -29.54 25.90
N SER A 7 -19.33 -28.66 26.87
CA SER A 7 -19.36 -27.21 26.63
C SER A 7 -18.03 -26.66 26.13
N ALA A 8 -16.90 -27.14 26.66
CA ALA A 8 -15.57 -26.75 26.18
C ALA A 8 -15.35 -27.19 24.72
N MET A 9 -15.78 -28.41 24.37
CA MET A 9 -15.62 -28.95 23.02
C MET A 9 -16.51 -28.22 22.00
N THR A 10 -17.73 -27.82 22.38
CA THR A 10 -18.61 -27.00 21.53
C THR A 10 -18.03 -25.61 21.30
N LEU A 11 -17.42 -24.99 22.32
CA LEU A 11 -16.79 -23.68 22.20
C LEU A 11 -15.57 -23.73 21.25
N ILE A 12 -14.73 -24.76 21.38
CA ILE A 12 -13.58 -24.99 20.50
C ILE A 12 -14.03 -25.19 19.06
N PHE A 13 -15.10 -25.97 18.83
CA PHE A 13 -15.64 -26.21 17.50
C PHE A 13 -16.23 -24.93 16.88
N ALA A 14 -16.92 -24.11 17.67
CA ALA A 14 -17.42 -22.81 17.23
C ALA A 14 -16.28 -21.84 16.86
N MET A 15 -15.20 -21.80 17.66
CA MET A 15 -14.01 -21.01 17.35
C MET A 15 -13.30 -21.48 16.07
N ALA A 16 -13.23 -22.80 15.85
CA ALA A 16 -12.65 -23.37 14.64
C ALA A 16 -13.46 -23.01 13.39
N LEU A 17 -14.79 -23.01 13.48
CA LEU A 17 -15.69 -22.60 12.38
C LEU A 17 -15.53 -21.11 12.04
N ILE A 18 -15.40 -20.25 13.06
CA ILE A 18 -15.15 -18.82 12.84
C ILE A 18 -13.82 -18.62 12.12
N PHE A 19 -12.76 -19.31 12.54
CA PHE A 19 -11.45 -19.25 11.88
C PHE A 19 -11.48 -19.76 10.44
N TRP A 20 -12.32 -20.75 10.12
CA TRP A 20 -12.45 -21.30 8.77
C TRP A 20 -13.13 -20.33 7.79
N CYS A 21 -14.02 -19.45 8.27
CA CYS A 21 -14.69 -18.45 7.42
C CYS A 21 -13.85 -17.19 7.16
N VAL A 22 -12.71 -17.01 7.82
CA VAL A 22 -11.85 -15.84 7.59
C VAL A 22 -10.91 -16.11 6.42
N SER A 23 -11.29 -15.66 5.23
CA SER A 23 -10.36 -15.67 4.09
C SER A 23 -9.33 -14.55 4.28
N PRO A 24 -8.02 -14.82 4.08
CA PRO A 24 -7.00 -13.78 4.16
C PRO A 24 -7.19 -12.78 3.02
N VAL A 25 -7.62 -11.55 3.34
CA VAL A 25 -7.56 -10.42 2.43
C VAL A 25 -6.09 -10.08 2.21
N HIS A 26 -5.58 -10.38 1.02
CA HIS A 26 -4.23 -10.01 0.61
C HIS A 26 -4.28 -8.58 0.06
N ALA A 27 -3.63 -7.65 0.75
CA ALA A 27 -3.41 -6.31 0.23
C ALA A 27 -2.53 -6.39 -1.02
N LYS A 28 -3.02 -5.89 -2.16
CA LYS A 28 -2.26 -5.79 -3.41
C LYS A 28 -1.62 -4.42 -3.49
N ALA A 29 -0.35 -4.33 -3.86
CA ALA A 29 0.29 -3.04 -4.07
C ALA A 29 -0.38 -2.26 -5.22
N ILE A 30 -0.72 -1.00 -4.97
CA ILE A 30 -1.17 -0.04 -5.98
C ILE A 30 0.07 0.62 -6.57
N LYS A 31 0.44 0.22 -7.78
CA LYS A 31 1.63 0.76 -8.47
C LYS A 31 1.32 2.11 -9.09
N VAL A 32 2.10 3.12 -8.75
CA VAL A 32 2.01 4.48 -9.29
C VAL A 32 3.36 4.87 -9.87
N GLY A 33 3.37 5.27 -11.15
CA GLY A 33 4.56 5.81 -11.81
C GLY A 33 4.44 7.32 -11.97
N ALA A 34 5.53 8.05 -11.71
CA ALA A 34 5.63 9.48 -11.96
C ALA A 34 6.91 9.80 -12.74
N VAL A 35 6.77 10.38 -13.92
CA VAL A 35 7.90 10.91 -14.71
C VAL A 35 8.06 12.38 -14.34
N ILE A 36 9.22 12.74 -13.79
CA ILE A 36 9.47 14.08 -13.22
C ILE A 36 10.82 14.60 -13.69
N ASN A 37 10.96 15.91 -13.82
CA ASN A 37 12.21 16.65 -14.00
C ASN A 37 12.95 16.74 -12.66
N LEU A 38 13.63 15.68 -12.23
CA LEU A 38 14.50 15.75 -11.04
C LEU A 38 15.83 16.44 -11.36
N THR A 39 16.27 16.34 -12.62
CA THR A 39 17.41 17.08 -13.18
C THR A 39 16.97 18.03 -14.30
N GLY A 40 17.92 18.80 -14.84
CA GLY A 40 17.67 19.73 -15.93
C GLY A 40 17.16 21.12 -15.48
N PRO A 41 16.82 22.00 -16.44
CA PRO A 41 16.57 23.43 -16.19
C PRO A 41 15.35 23.70 -15.31
N ALA A 42 14.39 22.78 -15.26
CA ALA A 42 13.18 22.90 -14.44
C ALA A 42 13.26 22.10 -13.12
N SER A 43 14.45 21.61 -12.73
CA SER A 43 14.59 20.65 -11.62
C SER A 43 14.12 21.15 -10.26
N THR A 44 14.20 22.46 -9.99
CA THR A 44 13.74 23.04 -8.72
C THR A 44 12.26 22.74 -8.48
N TRP A 45 11.41 22.86 -9.51
CA TRP A 45 10.00 22.49 -9.42
C TRP A 45 9.83 20.98 -9.20
N GLY A 46 10.53 20.16 -9.99
CA GLY A 46 10.38 18.71 -9.94
C GLY A 46 10.83 18.08 -8.62
N GLN A 47 11.88 18.62 -7.98
CA GLN A 47 12.35 18.17 -6.67
C GLN A 47 11.30 18.37 -5.57
N PHE A 48 10.67 19.55 -5.52
CA PHE A 48 9.61 19.80 -4.54
C PHE A 48 8.35 18.98 -4.84
N HIS A 49 7.99 18.82 -6.12
CA HIS A 49 6.84 18.00 -6.51
C HIS A 49 7.05 16.51 -6.16
N ALA A 50 8.23 15.96 -6.45
CA ALA A 50 8.60 14.59 -6.09
C ALA A 50 8.59 14.36 -4.58
N LYS A 51 9.11 15.34 -3.80
CA LYS A 51 9.06 15.29 -2.34
C LYS A 51 7.62 15.28 -1.83
N GLY A 52 6.78 16.19 -2.31
CA GLY A 52 5.37 16.26 -1.90
C GLY A 52 4.59 14.98 -2.21
N MET A 53 4.80 14.39 -3.39
CA MET A 53 4.18 13.11 -3.73
C MET A 53 4.64 11.97 -2.80
N LYS A 54 5.96 11.86 -2.54
CA LYS A 54 6.49 10.85 -1.61
C LYS A 54 5.90 11.01 -0.22
N ASP A 55 5.93 12.22 0.33
CA ASP A 55 5.44 12.51 1.68
C ASP A 55 3.94 12.19 1.81
N TYR A 56 3.13 12.56 0.81
CA TYR A 56 1.70 12.34 0.86
C TYR A 56 1.32 10.86 0.68
N MET A 57 1.99 10.14 -0.22
CA MET A 57 1.76 8.70 -0.39
C MET A 57 2.23 7.90 0.82
N MET A 58 3.33 8.31 1.44
CA MET A 58 3.78 7.78 2.73
C MET A 58 2.73 8.03 3.83
N TYR A 59 2.19 9.25 3.92
CA TYR A 59 1.08 9.54 4.84
C TYR A 59 -0.15 8.65 4.62
N ILE A 60 -0.58 8.46 3.36
CA ILE A 60 -1.68 7.55 3.04
C ILE A 60 -1.36 6.13 3.51
N ASN A 61 -0.16 5.64 3.21
CA ASN A 61 0.24 4.30 3.58
C ASN A 61 0.33 4.11 5.10
N GLU A 62 1.00 5.00 5.80
CA GLU A 62 1.35 4.83 7.21
C GLU A 62 0.24 5.30 8.14
N ALA A 63 -0.32 6.49 7.90
CA ALA A 63 -1.32 7.08 8.78
C ALA A 63 -2.75 6.70 8.41
N LYS A 64 -3.04 6.37 7.14
CA LYS A 64 -4.39 5.97 6.69
C LYS A 64 -4.54 4.47 6.42
N GLY A 65 -3.45 3.70 6.51
CA GLY A 65 -3.49 2.28 6.26
C GLY A 65 -3.49 1.90 4.78
N GLY A 66 -3.31 2.85 3.86
CA GLY A 66 -3.43 2.65 2.42
C GLY A 66 -4.83 2.97 1.88
N VAL A 67 -5.07 2.66 0.61
CA VAL A 67 -6.37 2.84 -0.06
C VAL A 67 -7.12 1.51 -0.04
N ALA A 68 -8.22 1.45 0.71
CA ALA A 68 -8.97 0.20 0.93
C ALA A 68 -8.08 -0.95 1.42
N GLY A 69 -7.12 -0.65 2.31
CA GLY A 69 -6.16 -1.62 2.85
C GLY A 69 -4.96 -1.92 1.94
N ASN A 70 -4.92 -1.37 0.73
CA ASN A 70 -3.84 -1.56 -0.24
C ASN A 70 -2.80 -0.44 -0.16
N LYS A 71 -1.51 -0.79 -0.07
CA LYS A 71 -0.43 0.21 -0.03
C LYS A 71 -0.10 0.73 -1.43
N ILE A 72 0.24 2.01 -1.51
CA ILE A 72 0.71 2.68 -2.71
C ILE A 72 2.22 2.46 -2.83
N GLU A 73 2.67 2.02 -4.00
CA GLU A 73 4.07 1.88 -4.37
C GLU A 73 4.40 2.93 -5.44
N LEU A 74 5.04 4.03 -5.03
CA LEU A 74 5.45 5.11 -5.92
C LEU A 74 6.82 4.84 -6.53
N THR A 75 6.88 4.82 -7.85
CA THR A 75 8.13 4.87 -8.62
C THR A 75 8.25 6.23 -9.29
N ILE A 76 9.36 6.93 -9.05
CA ILE A 76 9.67 8.19 -9.72
C ILE A 76 10.83 7.96 -10.70
N VAL A 77 10.64 8.39 -11.95
CA VAL A 77 11.62 8.31 -13.03
C VAL A 77 12.00 9.73 -13.47
N ASP A 78 13.29 9.99 -13.61
CA ASP A 78 13.78 11.30 -14.07
C ASP A 78 13.86 11.37 -15.60
N HIS A 79 13.20 12.36 -16.19
CA HIS A 79 13.33 12.67 -17.63
C HIS A 79 14.21 13.89 -17.94
N GLY A 80 14.76 14.57 -16.93
CA GLY A 80 15.67 15.71 -17.13
C GLY A 80 15.08 16.91 -17.87
N TYR A 81 13.75 17.02 -17.92
CA TYR A 81 13.00 18.00 -18.73
C TYR A 81 13.21 17.85 -20.24
N LYS A 82 13.36 16.61 -20.70
CA LYS A 82 13.57 16.28 -22.11
C LYS A 82 12.51 15.28 -22.58
N VAL A 83 11.93 15.57 -23.74
CA VAL A 83 10.85 14.76 -24.34
C VAL A 83 11.31 13.32 -24.66
N PRO A 84 12.49 13.08 -25.27
CA PRO A 84 12.91 11.72 -25.61
C PRO A 84 13.10 10.82 -24.40
N GLU A 85 13.55 11.36 -23.27
CA GLU A 85 13.75 10.64 -22.02
C GLU A 85 12.43 10.29 -21.32
N ALA A 86 11.35 11.03 -21.59
CA ALA A 86 10.03 10.80 -21.01
C ALA A 86 9.28 9.60 -21.60
N ILE A 87 9.68 9.13 -22.78
CA ILE A 87 9.00 8.10 -23.57
C ILE A 87 9.77 6.77 -23.65
N LYS A 88 10.88 6.65 -22.92
CA LYS A 88 11.67 5.41 -22.78
C LYS A 88 11.04 4.48 -21.74
#